data_AF-A0A7Z9H481-F1
#
_entry.id   AF-A0A7Z9H481-F1
#
_cell.length_a   1.000
_cell.length_b   1.000
_cell.length_c   1.000
_cell.angle_alpha   90.00
_cell.angle_beta   90.00
_cell.angle_gamma   90.00
#
_symmetry.space_group_name_H-M   'P 1'
#
loop_
_entity.id
_entity.type
_entity.pdbx_description
1 polymer ?
#
loop_
_entity_poly.entity_id
_entity_poly.type
_entity_poly.pdbx_seq_one_letter_code
_entity_poly.pdbx_strand_id
1 'polypeptide(L)'
;MALFPRVLTLLLLLLLVQAPLAAIDDDPSVVRLFRIEGTYQDHAGGGGIDPMSLLTGGFGPTRSFYALIDKIDEVADDDEIDAVAFDLSAPFTMNAAQLGELSRCLDRLAETNKHTFTWMESGNTPP
;
A
#
# COMPACT_ATOMS: atom_id res chain seq x y z
N MET A 1 46.94 -21.19 31.01
CA MET A 1 45.48 -21.36 31.20
C MET A 1 44.79 -20.05 30.80
N ALA A 2 44.51 -19.84 29.50
CA ALA A 2 43.86 -18.62 28.99
C ALA A 2 43.26 -18.81 27.57
N LEU A 3 42.80 -20.03 27.24
CA LEU A 3 42.27 -20.34 25.89
C LEU A 3 40.75 -20.08 25.76
N PHE A 4 40.05 -19.86 26.88
CA PHE A 4 38.59 -19.79 26.96
C PHE A 4 37.92 -18.59 26.25
N PRO A 5 38.41 -17.34 26.36
CA PRO A 5 37.67 -16.20 25.81
C PRO A 5 37.70 -16.17 24.28
N ARG A 6 38.79 -16.65 23.67
CA ARG A 6 38.97 -16.65 22.20
C ARG A 6 38.07 -17.65 21.49
N VAL A 7 37.83 -18.81 22.10
CA VAL A 7 36.92 -19.83 21.54
C VAL A 7 35.48 -19.35 21.60
N LEU A 8 35.07 -18.70 22.69
CA LEU A 8 33.72 -18.14 22.84
C LEU A 8 33.46 -16.99 21.87
N THR A 9 34.43 -16.09 21.67
CA THR A 9 34.33 -15.02 20.66
C THR A 9 34.24 -15.58 19.24
N LEU A 10 34.99 -16.63 18.92
CA LEU A 10 34.93 -17.28 17.61
C LEU A 10 33.58 -17.96 17.37
N LEU A 11 33.00 -18.58 18.42
CA LEU A 11 31.68 -19.22 18.36
C LEU A 11 30.56 -18.19 18.17
N LEU A 12 30.65 -17.04 18.84
CA LEU A 12 29.71 -15.92 18.67
C LEU A 12 29.80 -15.31 17.26
N LEU A 13 31.01 -15.15 16.72
CA LEU A 13 31.21 -14.72 15.33
C LEU A 13 30.66 -15.74 14.32
N LEU A 14 30.82 -17.04 14.56
CA LEU A 14 30.22 -18.09 13.73
C LEU A 14 28.69 -18.08 13.79
N LEU A 15 28.09 -17.80 14.95
CA LEU A 15 26.63 -17.60 15.09
C LEU A 15 26.13 -16.34 14.37
N LEU A 16 26.91 -15.26 14.35
CA LEU A 16 26.58 -14.03 13.61
C LEU A 16 26.74 -14.20 12.08
N VAL A 17 27.67 -15.04 11.62
CA VAL A 17 27.87 -15.36 10.19
C VAL A 17 26.81 -16.34 9.66
N GLN A 18 26.12 -17.06 10.55
CA GLN A 18 24.96 -17.89 10.24
C GLN A 18 23.64 -17.11 10.24
N ALA A 19 23.67 -15.78 10.45
CA ALA A 19 22.52 -14.95 10.12
C ALA A 19 22.19 -15.24 8.65
N PRO A 20 20.96 -15.67 8.34
CA PRO A 20 20.62 -16.00 6.97
C PRO A 20 20.91 -14.75 6.14
N LEU A 21 21.86 -14.88 5.22
CA LEU A 21 21.88 -14.06 4.01
C LEU A 21 20.47 -14.22 3.48
N ALA A 22 19.63 -13.18 3.63
CA ALA A 22 18.20 -13.23 3.35
C ALA A 22 18.01 -14.10 2.12
N ALA A 23 17.45 -15.30 2.33
CA ALA A 23 17.22 -16.23 1.24
C ALA A 23 16.41 -15.41 0.24
N ILE A 24 16.93 -15.26 -0.98
CA ILE A 24 16.14 -14.70 -2.06
C ILE A 24 15.05 -15.75 -2.24
N ASP A 25 13.88 -15.45 -1.68
CA ASP A 25 12.71 -16.29 -1.83
C ASP A 25 12.41 -16.32 -3.33
N ASP A 26 12.50 -17.50 -3.92
CA ASP A 26 12.29 -17.71 -5.36
C ASP A 26 10.78 -17.86 -5.65
N ASP A 27 9.95 -17.81 -4.61
CA ASP A 27 8.50 -17.74 -4.76
C ASP A 27 8.10 -16.41 -5.40
N PRO A 28 7.24 -16.45 -6.44
CA PRO A 28 6.83 -15.24 -7.14
C PRO A 28 6.03 -14.34 -6.22
N SER A 29 6.53 -13.14 -5.95
CA SER A 29 5.82 -12.18 -5.11
C SER A 29 4.49 -11.75 -5.73
N VAL A 30 3.41 -11.90 -4.97
CA VAL A 30 2.07 -11.46 -5.37
C VAL A 30 1.89 -10.00 -4.96
N VAL A 31 1.68 -9.14 -5.97
CA VAL A 31 1.50 -7.71 -5.78
C VAL A 31 0.06 -7.31 -6.07
N ARG A 32 -0.58 -6.64 -5.11
CA ARG A 32 -1.89 -6.03 -5.33
C ARG A 32 -1.76 -4.58 -5.79
N LEU A 33 -2.28 -4.29 -6.97
CA LEU A 33 -2.31 -2.93 -7.53
C LEU A 33 -3.66 -2.24 -7.26
N PHE A 34 -3.60 -1.10 -6.58
CA PHE A 34 -4.71 -0.16 -6.40
C PHE A 34 -4.53 1.04 -7.31
N ARG A 35 -5.33 1.12 -8.37
CA ARG A 35 -5.41 2.32 -9.21
C ARG A 35 -6.43 3.29 -8.63
N ILE A 36 -5.94 4.43 -8.15
CA ILE A 36 -6.77 5.47 -7.54
C ILE A 36 -7.12 6.49 -8.62
N GLU A 37 -8.40 6.55 -8.98
CA GLU A 37 -8.90 7.45 -10.02
C GLU A 37 -10.36 7.81 -9.79
N GLY A 38 -10.78 8.95 -10.32
CA GLY A 38 -12.17 9.39 -10.32
C GLY A 38 -12.62 10.04 -9.01
N THR A 39 -13.94 10.12 -8.80
CA THR A 39 -14.51 10.74 -7.60
C THR A 39 -14.99 9.68 -6.62
N TYR A 40 -14.52 9.77 -5.38
CA TYR A 40 -14.93 8.86 -4.32
C TYR A 40 -16.11 9.44 -3.52
N GLN A 41 -17.15 8.64 -3.37
CA GLN A 41 -18.33 8.91 -2.54
C GLN A 41 -18.52 7.77 -1.55
N ASP A 42 -19.07 8.06 -0.36
CA ASP A 42 -19.29 7.04 0.67
C ASP A 42 -20.04 5.82 0.10
N HIS A 43 -21.11 6.09 -0.66
CA HIS A 43 -21.78 5.11 -1.49
C HIS A 43 -21.81 5.58 -2.94
N ALA A 44 -21.35 4.74 -3.87
CA ALA A 44 -21.58 4.99 -5.29
C ALA A 44 -23.08 4.77 -5.57
N GLY A 45 -23.83 5.88 -5.67
CA GLY A 45 -25.19 5.84 -6.20
C GLY A 45 -25.15 5.25 -7.62
N GLY A 46 -26.03 4.30 -7.91
CA GLY A 46 -25.92 3.43 -9.08
C GLY A 46 -25.65 4.16 -10.40
N GLY A 47 -24.49 3.86 -10.99
CA GLY A 47 -24.22 3.74 -12.44
C GLY A 47 -24.71 4.84 -13.39
N GLY A 48 -25.01 6.04 -12.92
CA GLY A 48 -25.41 7.16 -13.77
C GLY A 48 -24.19 7.94 -14.24
N ILE A 49 -24.08 8.16 -15.56
CA ILE A 49 -23.23 9.23 -16.08
C ILE A 49 -23.83 10.53 -15.55
N ASP A 50 -23.13 11.21 -14.64
CA ASP A 50 -23.51 12.56 -14.23
C ASP A 50 -23.38 13.49 -15.45
N PRO A 51 -24.49 14.05 -15.96
CA PRO A 51 -24.46 14.94 -17.12
C PRO A 51 -23.58 16.18 -16.89
N MET A 52 -23.40 16.58 -15.63
CA MET A 52 -22.49 17.68 -15.27
C MET A 52 -21.03 17.28 -15.44
N SER A 53 -20.67 16.01 -15.23
CA SER A 53 -19.31 15.50 -15.49
C SER A 53 -18.94 15.59 -16.97
N LEU A 54 -19.89 15.54 -17.91
CA LEU A 54 -19.57 15.73 -19.33
C LEU A 54 -19.23 17.19 -19.67
N LEU A 55 -19.82 18.15 -18.95
CA LEU A 55 -19.64 19.58 -19.19
C LEU A 55 -18.40 20.16 -18.50
N THR A 56 -17.99 19.60 -17.36
CA THR A 56 -16.84 20.07 -16.58
C THR A 56 -15.52 19.37 -16.93
N GLY A 57 -15.52 18.46 -17.92
CA GLY A 57 -14.33 17.65 -18.25
C GLY A 57 -14.06 16.59 -17.18
N GLY A 58 -15.12 15.87 -16.79
CA GLY A 58 -15.30 15.17 -15.52
C GLY A 58 -14.17 14.27 -15.05
N PHE A 59 -14.03 14.25 -13.73
CA PHE A 59 -13.09 13.40 -12.99
C PHE A 59 -13.56 11.95 -12.96
N GLY A 60 -13.44 11.25 -14.09
CA GLY A 60 -13.56 9.79 -14.16
C GLY A 60 -14.86 9.20 -13.58
N PRO A 61 -14.88 7.88 -13.29
CA PRO A 61 -16.04 7.21 -12.70
C PRO A 61 -16.23 7.61 -11.23
N THR A 62 -17.48 7.65 -10.76
CA THR A 62 -17.79 7.70 -9.33
C THR A 62 -17.57 6.32 -8.70
N ARG A 63 -16.78 6.26 -7.63
CA ARG A 63 -16.40 5.03 -6.93
C ARG A 63 -16.83 5.08 -5.47
N SER A 64 -17.09 3.91 -4.88
CA SER A 64 -17.37 3.81 -3.45
C SER A 64 -16.08 3.92 -2.65
N PHE A 65 -16.04 4.87 -1.71
CA PHE A 65 -14.94 5.07 -0.79
C PHE A 65 -14.81 3.89 0.18
N TYR A 66 -15.91 3.45 0.79
CA TYR A 66 -15.86 2.33 1.73
C TYR A 66 -15.43 1.02 1.06
N ALA A 67 -15.85 0.78 -0.19
CA ALA A 67 -15.35 -0.38 -0.93
C ALA A 67 -13.84 -0.33 -1.20
N LEU A 68 -13.24 0.86 -1.33
CA LEU A 68 -11.78 0.99 -1.43
C LEU A 68 -11.11 0.64 -0.09
N ILE A 69 -11.62 1.20 1.01
CA ILE A 69 -11.08 0.94 2.36
C ILE A 69 -11.18 -0.55 2.71
N ASP A 70 -12.35 -1.16 2.51
CA ASP A 70 -12.57 -2.58 2.75
C ASP A 70 -11.57 -3.44 1.94
N LYS A 71 -11.30 -3.06 0.69
CA LYS A 71 -10.32 -3.77 -0.15
C LYS A 71 -8.89 -3.60 0.31
N ILE A 72 -8.52 -2.46 0.87
CA ILE A 72 -7.17 -2.25 1.42
C ILE A 72 -7.02 -3.06 2.71
N ASP A 73 -8.03 -3.03 3.59
CA ASP A 73 -8.02 -3.80 4.84
C ASP A 73 -8.02 -5.32 4.56
N GLU A 74 -8.83 -5.81 3.60
CA GLU A 74 -8.79 -7.22 3.16
C GLU A 74 -7.37 -7.64 2.72
N VAL A 75 -6.65 -6.76 2.01
CA VAL A 75 -5.30 -7.04 1.52
C VAL A 75 -4.28 -6.99 2.64
N ALA A 76 -4.50 -6.19 3.68
CA ALA A 76 -3.64 -6.16 4.86
C ALA A 76 -3.65 -7.51 5.61
N ASP A 77 -4.80 -8.19 5.63
CA ASP A 77 -5.01 -9.48 6.30
C ASP A 77 -4.75 -10.71 5.41
N ASP A 78 -4.47 -10.52 4.12
CA ASP A 78 -4.29 -11.62 3.16
C ASP A 78 -2.83 -12.07 3.09
N ASP A 79 -2.51 -13.21 3.72
CA ASP A 79 -1.16 -13.80 3.73
C ASP A 79 -0.62 -14.22 2.35
N GLU A 80 -1.47 -14.31 1.32
CA GLU A 80 -1.03 -14.60 -0.06
C GLU A 80 -0.46 -13.37 -0.78
N ILE A 81 -0.63 -12.16 -0.22
CA ILE A 81 -0.18 -10.90 -0.84
C ILE A 81 1.09 -10.39 -0.15
N ASP A 82 2.20 -10.37 -0.87
CA ASP A 82 3.49 -9.93 -0.33
C ASP A 82 3.66 -8.39 -0.35
N ALA A 83 3.00 -7.73 -1.30
CA ALA A 83 3.15 -6.30 -1.51
C ALA A 83 1.90 -5.61 -2.07
N VAL A 84 1.81 -4.32 -1.79
CA VAL A 84 0.76 -3.43 -2.27
C VAL A 84 1.37 -2.29 -3.07
N ALA A 85 0.81 -1.98 -4.23
CA ALA A 85 1.19 -0.85 -5.06
C ALA A 85 0.00 0.08 -5.27
N PHE A 86 0.20 1.38 -5.08
CA PHE A 86 -0.77 2.42 -5.38
C PHE A 86 -0.36 3.18 -6.64
N ASP A 87 -1.22 3.18 -7.65
CA ASP A 87 -1.08 4.02 -8.84
C ASP A 87 -1.95 5.27 -8.67
N LEU A 88 -1.28 6.40 -8.45
CA LEU A 88 -1.86 7.73 -8.29
C LEU A 88 -1.66 8.61 -9.54
N SER A 89 -1.34 8.01 -10.70
CA SER A 89 -1.14 8.76 -11.96
C SER A 89 -2.41 9.39 -12.50
N ALA A 90 -3.57 8.82 -12.18
CA ALA A 90 -4.86 9.32 -12.62
C ALA A 90 -5.42 10.37 -11.65
N PRO A 91 -6.15 11.39 -12.14
CA PRO A 91 -6.78 12.37 -11.28
C PRO A 91 -7.88 11.71 -10.43
N PHE A 92 -7.88 12.03 -9.14
CA PHE A 92 -8.92 11.59 -8.21
C PHE A 92 -9.34 12.70 -7.27
N THR A 93 -10.53 12.57 -6.68
CA THR A 93 -11.07 13.51 -5.70
C THR A 93 -11.65 12.77 -4.51
N MET A 94 -11.30 13.25 -3.32
CA MET A 94 -11.79 12.79 -2.02
C MET A 94 -12.01 14.02 -1.15
N ASN A 95 -13.00 13.98 -0.27
CA ASN A 95 -13.16 15.02 0.75
C ASN A 95 -12.14 14.85 1.89
N ALA A 96 -12.03 15.86 2.78
CA ALA A 96 -11.05 15.84 3.87
C ALA A 96 -11.25 14.69 4.86
N ALA A 97 -12.50 14.29 5.13
CA ALA A 97 -12.78 13.17 6.03
C ALA A 97 -12.35 11.84 5.41
N GLN A 98 -12.61 11.65 4.11
CA GLN A 98 -12.17 10.49 3.34
C GLN A 98 -10.64 10.40 3.26
N LEU A 99 -9.94 11.53 3.02
CA LEU A 99 -8.47 11.55 3.07
C LEU A 99 -7.92 11.19 4.46
N GLY A 100 -8.56 11.69 5.52
CA GLY A 100 -8.19 11.34 6.90
C GLY A 100 -8.38 9.86 7.19
N GLU A 101 -9.44 9.24 6.67
CA GLU A 101 -9.68 7.81 6.85
C GLU A 101 -8.78 6.94 5.98
N LEU A 102 -8.51 7.35 4.75
CA LEU A 102 -7.51 6.69 3.90
C LEU A 102 -6.13 6.70 4.57
N SER A 103 -5.73 7.82 5.18
CA SER A 103 -4.47 7.89 5.94
C SER A 103 -4.43 6.85 7.06
N ARG A 104 -5.49 6.71 7.86
CA ARG A 104 -5.55 5.71 8.94
C ARG A 104 -5.48 4.28 8.41
N CYS A 105 -6.12 4.01 7.28
CA CYS A 105 -6.07 2.70 6.63
C CYS A 105 -4.66 2.39 6.11
N LEU A 106 -3.99 3.36 5.50
CA LEU A 106 -2.60 3.22 5.06
C LEU A 106 -1.62 3.07 6.24
N ASP A 107 -1.85 3.74 7.36
CA ASP A 107 -1.07 3.56 8.59
C ASP A 107 -1.18 2.12 9.10
N ARG A 108 -2.40 1.55 9.13
CA ARG A 108 -2.60 0.13 9.47
C ARG A 108 -1.91 -0.82 8.48
N LEU A 109 -2.00 -0.53 7.18
CA LEU A 109 -1.29 -1.32 6.17
C LEU A 109 0.23 -1.27 6.39
N ALA A 110 0.78 -0.13 6.78
CA ALA A 110 2.21 0.04 7.06
C ALA A 110 2.67 -0.67 8.35
N GLU A 111 1.76 -1.01 9.27
CA GLU A 111 2.05 -1.85 10.44
C GLU A 111 2.15 -3.34 10.09
N THR A 112 1.74 -3.75 8.88
CA THR A 112 1.94 -5.12 8.37
C THR A 112 3.38 -5.33 7.89
N ASN A 113 3.74 -6.58 7.60
CA ASN A 113 5.03 -6.90 6.97
C ASN A 113 5.02 -6.71 5.44
N LYS A 114 3.95 -6.16 4.85
CA LYS A 114 3.79 -6.06 3.40
C LYS A 114 4.53 -4.84 2.85
N HIS A 115 5.27 -5.03 1.76
CA HIS A 115 5.93 -3.90 1.10
C HIS A 115 4.89 -2.99 0.45
N THR A 116 4.95 -1.69 0.73
CA THR A 116 4.02 -0.70 0.15
C THR A 116 4.77 0.22 -0.82
N PHE A 117 4.29 0.30 -2.06
CA PHE A 117 4.82 1.14 -3.12
C PHE A 117 3.78 2.14 -3.61
N THR A 118 4.24 3.30 -4.04
CA THR A 118 3.39 4.33 -4.65
C THR A 118 4.03 4.86 -5.90
N TRP A 119 3.26 4.97 -6.98
CA TRP A 119 3.63 5.62 -8.22
C TRP A 119 2.74 6.83 -8.46
N MET A 120 3.34 7.93 -8.92
CA MET A 120 2.64 9.14 -9.32
C MET A 120 3.39 9.78 -10.47
N GLU A 121 2.71 10.01 -11.59
CA GLU A 121 3.32 10.66 -12.77
C GLU A 121 3.52 12.16 -12.52
N SER A 122 2.53 12.81 -11.89
CA SER A 122 2.57 14.22 -11.53
C SER A 122 1.78 14.46 -10.24
N GLY A 123 2.32 15.26 -9.33
CA GLY A 123 1.66 15.67 -8.10
C GLY A 123 1.64 17.18 -7.96
N ASN A 124 0.54 17.73 -7.44
CA ASN A 124 0.45 19.13 -7.07
C ASN A 124 0.46 19.25 -5.55
N THR A 125 1.35 20.05 -5.00
CA THR A 125 1.21 20.55 -3.63
C THR A 125 0.23 21.71 -3.62
N PRO A 126 -0.71 21.78 -2.65
CA PRO A 126 -1.45 23.01 -2.42
C PRO A 126 -0.49 24.20 -2.25
N PRO A 127 -0.84 25.41 -2.72
CA PRO A 127 -0.02 26.61 -2.53
C PRO A 127 0.18 26.96 -1.05
#